data_AF-A0A497GMR4-F1
#
_entry.id   AF-A0A497GMR4-F1
#
_cell.length_a   1.000
_cell.length_b   1.000
_cell.length_c   1.000
_cell.angle_alpha   90.00
_cell.angle_beta   90.00
_cell.angle_gamma   90.00
#
_symmetry.space_group_name_H-M   'P 1'
#
loop_
_entity.id
_entity.type
_entity.pdbx_description
1 polymer ?
#
loop_
_entity_poly.entity_id
_entity_poly.type
_entity_poly.pdbx_seq_one_letter_code
_entity_poly.pdbx_strand_id
1 'polypeptide(L)'
;MVLVIDASSLAKYIIKEEGWTEVEKYLTSEQVYTLDLAIKEVLNVIWKYLVIFRMLPLNIAMEKYSILMNLIENKIVNIDDEKRYLKEAFNVALKMKLTIYDALYIAQAIKLSAQLLTSDEGQARAAQSLGLKVIFV
;
A
#
# COMPACT_ATOMS: atom_id res chain seq x y z
N MET A 1 -0.85 -6.72 15.90
CA MET A 1 -2.16 -6.71 15.19
C MET A 1 -1.90 -6.95 13.71
N VAL A 2 -2.93 -7.25 12.91
CA VAL A 2 -2.79 -7.39 11.46
C VAL A 2 -3.08 -6.03 10.82
N LEU A 3 -2.19 -5.61 9.91
CA LEU A 3 -2.29 -4.36 9.18
C LEU A 3 -2.21 -4.64 7.68
N VAL A 4 -3.13 -4.06 6.91
CA VAL A 4 -2.98 -3.97 5.45
C VAL A 4 -2.41 -2.61 5.11
N ILE A 5 -1.32 -2.58 4.36
CA ILE A 5 -0.71 -1.36 3.83
C ILE A 5 -1.00 -1.27 2.33
N ASP A 6 -1.48 -0.11 1.87
CA ASP A 6 -1.66 0.14 0.45
C ASP A 6 -0.36 0.61 -0.23
N ALA A 7 -0.38 0.71 -1.56
CA ALA A 7 0.77 1.18 -2.31
C ALA A 7 1.14 2.64 -2.02
N SER A 8 0.17 3.50 -1.71
CA SER A 8 0.45 4.92 -1.47
C SER A 8 1.28 5.13 -0.19
N SER A 9 0.94 4.44 0.91
CA SER A 9 1.71 4.49 2.16
C SER A 9 3.06 3.79 2.03
N LEU A 10 3.09 2.65 1.33
CA LEU A 10 4.35 1.94 1.09
C LEU A 10 5.29 2.79 0.22
N ALA A 11 4.77 3.46 -0.81
CA ALA A 11 5.55 4.38 -1.63
C ALA A 11 6.07 5.56 -0.81
N LYS A 12 5.25 6.15 0.07
CA LYS A 12 5.65 7.21 1.00
C LYS A 12 6.85 6.79 1.84
N TYR A 13 6.84 5.57 2.40
CA TYR A 13 8.01 5.02 3.10
C TYR A 13 9.25 4.90 2.21
N ILE A 14 9.10 4.27 1.04
CA ILE A 14 10.22 3.98 0.13
C ILE A 14 10.86 5.28 -0.38
N ILE A 15 10.05 6.25 -0.81
CA ILE A 15 10.52 7.54 -1.32
C ILE A 15 11.01 8.47 -0.20
N LYS A 16 10.60 8.22 1.06
CA LYS A 16 10.82 9.09 2.23
C LYS A 16 10.10 10.44 2.08
N GLU A 17 8.85 10.42 1.63
CA GLU A 17 7.97 11.58 1.60
C GLU A 17 7.53 11.99 3.01
N GLU A 18 6.97 13.19 3.18
CA GLU A 18 6.43 13.62 4.47
C GLU A 18 5.48 12.57 5.07
N GLY A 19 5.67 12.25 6.36
CA GLY A 19 4.93 11.18 7.05
C GLY A 19 5.54 9.78 6.94
N TRP A 20 6.65 9.59 6.23
CA TRP A 20 7.29 8.26 6.07
C TRP A 20 7.69 7.58 7.39
N THR A 21 8.08 8.36 8.41
CA THR A 21 8.45 7.83 9.74
C THR A 21 7.24 7.26 10.48
N GLU A 22 6.03 7.71 10.18
CA GLU A 22 4.81 7.14 10.75
C GLU A 22 4.55 5.75 10.18
N VAL A 23 4.73 5.59 8.86
CA VAL A 23 4.66 4.27 8.20
C VAL A 23 5.70 3.30 8.78
N GLU A 24 6.93 3.77 9.01
CA GLU A 24 8.02 2.96 9.56
C GLU A 24 7.67 2.34 10.93
N LYS A 25 6.98 3.08 11.80
CA LYS A 25 6.53 2.57 13.10
C LYS A 25 5.67 1.32 12.94
N TYR A 26 4.77 1.32 11.97
CA TYR A 26 3.89 0.17 11.72
C TYR A 26 4.62 -1.00 11.06
N LEU A 27 5.53 -0.72 10.11
CA LEU A 27 6.37 -1.76 9.51
C LEU A 27 7.24 -2.51 10.53
N THR A 28 7.60 -1.86 11.64
CA THR A 28 8.47 -2.44 12.68
C THR A 28 7.72 -3.06 13.85
N SER A 29 6.45 -2.72 14.06
CA SER A 29 5.67 -3.15 15.24
C SER A 29 4.48 -4.06 14.94
N GLU A 30 4.04 -4.13 13.68
CA GLU A 30 2.84 -4.85 13.28
C GLU A 30 3.14 -5.97 12.28
N GLN A 31 2.18 -6.90 12.14
CA GLN A 31 2.23 -7.89 11.07
C GLN A 31 1.57 -7.31 9.82
N VAL A 32 2.40 -6.91 8.85
CA VAL A 32 1.96 -6.14 7.69
C VAL A 32 1.71 -7.04 6.48
N TYR A 33 0.59 -6.79 5.80
CA TYR A 33 0.15 -7.45 4.58
C TYR A 33 -0.11 -6.43 3.48
N THR A 34 0.11 -6.84 2.24
CA THR A 34 -0.31 -6.10 1.05
C THR A 34 -0.52 -7.07 -0.10
N LEU A 35 -0.73 -6.54 -1.31
CA LEU A 35 -0.99 -7.31 -2.52
C LEU A 35 0.21 -7.28 -3.46
N ASP A 36 0.30 -8.26 -4.37
CA ASP A 36 1.33 -8.24 -5.42
C ASP A 36 1.18 -7.03 -6.36
N LEU A 37 -0.02 -6.42 -6.41
CA LEU A 37 -0.27 -5.12 -7.01
C LEU A 37 0.65 -4.01 -6.47
N ALA A 38 0.87 -3.98 -5.14
CA ALA A 38 1.57 -2.89 -4.48
C ALA A 38 3.00 -2.73 -4.97
N ILE A 39 3.66 -3.85 -5.29
CA ILE A 39 5.01 -3.84 -5.88
C ILE A 39 5.00 -3.02 -7.18
N LYS A 40 4.04 -3.28 -8.06
CA LYS A 40 3.93 -2.64 -9.38
C LYS A 40 3.62 -1.15 -9.23
N GLU A 41 2.73 -0.81 -8.30
CA GLU A 41 2.34 0.56 -8.02
C GLU A 41 3.49 1.38 -7.41
N VAL A 42 4.21 0.85 -6.43
CA VAL A 42 5.37 1.52 -5.82
C VAL A 42 6.52 1.67 -6.83
N LEU A 43 6.78 0.66 -7.65
CA LEU A 43 7.78 0.76 -8.72
C LEU A 43 7.41 1.83 -9.75
N ASN A 44 6.13 1.99 -10.06
CA ASN A 44 5.65 3.07 -10.91
C ASN A 44 5.88 4.45 -10.27
N VAL A 45 5.75 4.57 -8.95
CA VAL A 45 6.11 5.80 -8.23
C VAL A 45 7.61 6.10 -8.36
N ILE A 46 8.48 5.12 -8.07
CA ILE A 46 9.95 5.28 -8.24
C ILE A 46 10.28 5.71 -9.67
N TRP A 47 9.66 5.06 -10.67
CA TRP A 47 9.83 5.40 -12.08
C TRP A 47 9.40 6.85 -12.38
N LYS A 48 8.25 7.31 -11.86
CA LYS A 48 7.79 8.70 -12.04
C LYS A 48 8.81 9.70 -11.47
N TYR A 49 9.33 9.43 -10.27
CA TYR A 49 10.33 10.29 -9.63
C TYR A 49 11.63 10.42 -10.45
N LEU A 50 12.07 9.34 -11.11
CA LEU A 50 13.23 9.36 -12.00
C LEU A 50 12.91 10.00 -13.37
N VAL A 51 11.88 9.49 -14.06
CA VAL A 51 11.66 9.74 -15.50
C VAL A 51 10.82 10.98 -15.76
N ILE A 52 9.75 11.18 -14.97
CA ILE A 52 8.82 12.29 -15.17
C ILE A 52 9.29 13.52 -14.39
N PHE A 53 9.55 13.36 -13.10
CA PHE A 53 9.89 14.48 -12.22
C PHE A 53 11.37 14.83 -12.21
N ARG A 54 12.24 13.90 -12.64
CA ARG A 54 13.71 14.07 -12.64
C ARG A 54 14.26 14.47 -11.26
N MET A 55 13.63 13.96 -10.21
CA MET A 55 13.96 14.25 -8.81
C MET A 55 14.94 13.24 -8.20
N LEU A 56 15.06 12.06 -8.80
CA LEU A 56 16.01 11.03 -8.36
C LEU A 56 16.97 10.68 -9.51
N PRO A 57 18.27 10.48 -9.24
CA PRO A 57 19.16 9.86 -10.21
C PRO A 57 18.96 8.33 -10.24
N LEU A 58 19.40 7.69 -11.33
CA LEU A 58 19.21 6.25 -11.57
C LEU A 58 19.71 5.37 -10.41
N ASN A 59 20.87 5.68 -9.84
CA ASN A 59 21.44 4.91 -8.74
C ASN A 59 20.55 4.93 -7.48
N ILE A 60 19.92 6.08 -7.18
CA ILE A 60 19.00 6.18 -6.05
C ILE A 60 17.69 5.46 -6.35
N ALA A 61 17.17 5.52 -7.59
CA ALA A 61 16.00 4.74 -7.98
C ALA A 61 16.23 3.23 -7.82
N MET A 62 17.41 2.74 -8.18
CA MET A 62 17.80 1.34 -7.98
C MET A 62 17.97 0.98 -6.50
N GLU A 63 18.49 1.89 -5.67
CA GLU A 63 18.53 1.71 -4.22
C GLU A 63 17.11 1.56 -3.63
N LYS A 64 16.17 2.41 -4.05
CA LYS A 64 14.76 2.33 -3.63
C LYS A 64 14.10 1.01 -4.04
N TYR A 65 14.38 0.53 -5.25
CA TYR A 65 13.96 -0.80 -5.69
C TYR A 65 14.49 -1.89 -4.73
N SER A 66 15.79 -1.88 -4.44
CA SER A 66 16.40 -2.87 -3.53
C SER A 66 15.80 -2.82 -2.14
N ILE A 67 15.49 -1.64 -1.60
CA ILE A 67 14.82 -1.50 -0.30
C ILE A 67 13.43 -2.13 -0.34
N LEU A 68 12.63 -1.86 -1.37
CA LEU A 68 11.30 -2.46 -1.52
C LEU A 68 11.38 -3.99 -1.57
N MET A 69 12.29 -4.54 -2.37
CA MET A 69 12.46 -5.99 -2.48
C MET A 69 12.93 -6.61 -1.16
N ASN A 70 13.84 -5.96 -0.44
CA ASN A 70 14.30 -6.42 0.86
C ASN A 70 13.15 -6.48 1.89
N LEU A 71 12.20 -5.54 1.88
CA LEU A 71 11.03 -5.61 2.78
C LEU A 71 10.20 -6.88 2.53
N ILE A 72 10.07 -7.27 1.26
CA ILE A 72 9.26 -8.42 0.83
C ILE A 72 10.01 -9.73 1.10
N GLU A 73 11.26 -9.83 0.67
CA GLU A 73 12.09 -11.03 0.82
C GLU A 73 12.33 -11.39 2.29
N ASN A 74 12.50 -10.38 3.15
CA ASN A 74 12.65 -10.56 4.59
C ASN A 74 11.31 -10.65 5.33
N LYS A 75 10.18 -10.69 4.61
CA LYS A 75 8.81 -10.82 5.16
C LYS A 75 8.44 -9.73 6.19
N ILE A 76 9.03 -8.54 6.07
CA ILE A 76 8.58 -7.35 6.79
C ILE A 76 7.19 -6.94 6.27
N VAL A 77 6.98 -7.08 4.96
CA VAL A 77 5.68 -6.93 4.31
C VAL A 77 5.31 -8.25 3.64
N ASN A 78 4.21 -8.87 4.08
CA ASN A 78 3.72 -10.12 3.53
C ASN A 78 2.85 -9.86 2.29
N ILE A 79 3.14 -10.53 1.19
CA ILE A 79 2.40 -10.40 -0.07
C ILE A 79 1.35 -11.50 -0.17
N ASP A 80 0.08 -11.12 -0.34
CA ASP A 80 -0.98 -12.04 -0.75
C ASP A 80 -1.28 -11.94 -2.25
N ASP A 81 -1.79 -13.02 -2.83
CA ASP A 81 -2.34 -13.06 -4.19
C ASP A 81 -3.66 -12.29 -4.25
N GLU A 82 -3.69 -11.21 -5.05
CA GLU A 82 -4.85 -10.35 -5.26
C GLU A 82 -6.09 -11.09 -5.78
N LYS A 83 -5.91 -12.22 -6.48
CA LYS A 83 -7.03 -13.02 -7.02
C LYS A 83 -8.00 -13.49 -5.93
N ARG A 84 -7.49 -13.66 -4.70
CA ARG A 84 -8.28 -14.10 -3.54
C ARG A 84 -9.33 -13.08 -3.11
N TYR A 85 -9.21 -11.83 -3.55
CA TYR A 85 -10.05 -10.72 -3.13
C TYR A 85 -10.89 -10.12 -4.25
N LEU A 86 -10.74 -10.57 -5.51
CA LEU A 86 -11.34 -9.93 -6.68
C LEU A 86 -12.86 -9.76 -6.59
N LYS A 87 -13.59 -10.76 -6.10
CA LYS A 87 -15.05 -10.71 -6.01
C LYS A 87 -15.49 -9.66 -4.99
N GLU A 88 -14.93 -9.71 -3.80
CA GLU A 88 -15.19 -8.77 -2.71
C GLU A 88 -14.75 -7.35 -3.10
N ALA A 89 -13.57 -7.20 -3.71
CA ALA A 89 -13.04 -5.94 -4.19
C ALA A 89 -13.95 -5.33 -5.26
N PHE A 90 -14.46 -6.12 -6.21
CA PHE A 90 -15.38 -5.61 -7.22
C PHE A 90 -16.69 -5.11 -6.60
N ASN A 91 -17.24 -5.82 -5.60
CA ASN A 91 -18.41 -5.35 -4.86
C ASN A 91 -18.13 -4.02 -4.12
N VAL A 92 -16.97 -3.90 -3.48
CA VAL A 92 -16.52 -2.66 -2.83
C VAL A 92 -16.38 -1.54 -3.84
N ALA A 93 -15.73 -1.78 -4.97
CA ALA A 93 -15.52 -0.81 -6.04
C ALA A 93 -16.86 -0.24 -6.55
N LEU A 94 -17.84 -1.12 -6.83
CA LEU A 94 -19.17 -0.71 -7.28
C LEU A 94 -19.92 0.10 -6.22
N LYS A 95 -19.89 -0.36 -4.96
CA LYS A 95 -20.61 0.30 -3.85
C LYS A 95 -20.02 1.66 -3.51
N MET A 96 -18.69 1.76 -3.49
CA MET A 96 -17.96 2.94 -3.04
C MET A 96 -17.50 3.86 -4.17
N LYS A 97 -17.75 3.47 -5.43
CA LYS A 97 -17.30 4.17 -6.65
C LYS A 97 -15.78 4.38 -6.66
N LEU A 98 -15.05 3.35 -6.27
CA LEU A 98 -13.58 3.31 -6.28
C LEU A 98 -13.05 2.59 -7.52
N THR A 99 -11.77 2.78 -7.81
CA THR A 99 -11.06 1.91 -8.74
C THR A 99 -10.94 0.50 -8.16
N ILE A 100 -10.74 -0.51 -9.02
CA ILE A 100 -10.53 -1.88 -8.55
C ILE A 100 -9.26 -2.01 -7.71
N TYR A 101 -8.23 -1.19 -8.00
CA TYR A 101 -6.97 -1.17 -7.28
C TYR A 101 -7.15 -0.76 -5.83
N ASP A 102 -7.87 0.34 -5.58
CA ASP A 102 -8.17 0.78 -4.21
C ASP A 102 -9.07 -0.20 -3.45
N ALA A 103 -10.06 -0.74 -4.15
CA ALA A 103 -11.01 -1.66 -3.56
C ALA A 103 -10.37 -3.00 -3.16
N LEU A 104 -9.28 -3.40 -3.81
CA LEU A 104 -8.53 -4.62 -3.49
C LEU A 104 -7.89 -4.54 -2.10
N TYR A 105 -7.27 -3.42 -1.73
CA TYR A 105 -6.70 -3.23 -0.38
C TYR A 105 -7.79 -3.23 0.70
N ILE A 106 -8.92 -2.58 0.43
CA ILE A 106 -10.08 -2.58 1.34
C ILE A 106 -10.62 -4.01 1.51
N ALA A 107 -10.76 -4.77 0.43
CA ALA A 107 -11.23 -6.14 0.48
C ALA A 107 -10.27 -7.06 1.25
N GLN A 108 -8.94 -6.86 1.08
CA GLN A 108 -7.94 -7.56 1.88
C GLN A 108 -8.08 -7.23 3.37
N ALA A 109 -8.23 -5.95 3.72
CA ALA A 109 -8.39 -5.52 5.12
C ALA A 109 -9.65 -6.13 5.77
N ILE A 110 -10.78 -6.14 5.05
CA ILE A 110 -12.02 -6.79 5.50
C ILE A 110 -11.77 -8.29 5.72
N LYS A 111 -11.18 -8.98 4.74
CA LYS A 111 -10.99 -10.44 4.80
C LYS A 111 -10.08 -10.86 5.95
N LEU A 112 -9.04 -10.06 6.23
CA LEU A 112 -8.09 -10.31 7.30
C LEU A 112 -8.53 -9.74 8.66
N SER A 113 -9.69 -9.08 8.73
CA SER A 113 -10.12 -8.33 9.94
C SER A 113 -9.04 -7.36 10.44
N ALA A 114 -8.35 -6.73 9.48
CA ALA A 114 -7.17 -5.89 9.70
C ALA A 114 -7.53 -4.40 9.64
N GLN A 115 -6.64 -3.57 10.16
CA GLN A 115 -6.69 -2.13 9.90
C GLN A 115 -6.13 -1.84 8.50
N LEU A 116 -6.52 -0.71 7.90
CA LEU A 116 -5.95 -0.24 6.64
C LEU A 116 -5.05 0.98 6.91
N LEU A 117 -3.79 0.90 6.48
CA LEU A 117 -2.86 2.02 6.41
C LEU A 117 -2.82 2.54 4.97
N THR A 118 -3.28 3.77 4.75
CA THR A 118 -3.34 4.40 3.42
C THR A 118 -2.97 5.88 3.48
N SER A 119 -2.36 6.40 2.41
CA SER A 119 -2.16 7.83 2.14
C SER A 119 -3.15 8.37 1.12
N ASP A 120 -4.11 7.57 0.65
CA ASP A 120 -5.19 8.00 -0.24
C ASP A 120 -6.45 8.35 0.58
N GLU A 121 -6.82 9.63 0.55
CA GLU A 121 -7.96 10.15 1.32
C GLU A 121 -9.30 9.55 0.86
N GLY A 122 -9.44 9.23 -0.44
CA GLY A 122 -10.62 8.60 -1.00
C GLY A 122 -10.78 7.16 -0.51
N GLN A 123 -9.69 6.39 -0.55
CA GLN A 123 -9.61 5.02 -0.04
C GLN A 123 -9.88 5.00 1.48
N ALA A 124 -9.27 5.91 2.23
CA ALA A 124 -9.47 6.05 3.67
C ALA A 124 -10.94 6.27 4.04
N ARG A 125 -11.59 7.27 3.41
CA ARG A 125 -13.01 7.57 3.64
C ARG A 125 -13.91 6.38 3.30
N ALA A 126 -13.63 5.71 2.18
CA ALA A 126 -14.43 4.57 1.76
C ALA A 126 -14.29 3.40 2.75
N ALA A 127 -13.08 3.08 3.18
CA ALA A 127 -12.81 2.04 4.17
C ALA A 127 -13.50 2.33 5.52
N GLN A 128 -13.42 3.58 6.01
CA GLN A 128 -14.10 4.01 7.23
C GLN A 128 -15.62 3.84 7.13
N SER A 129 -16.23 4.20 5.99
CA SER A 129 -17.67 4.03 5.79
C SER A 129 -18.14 2.58 5.78
N LEU A 130 -17.21 1.64 5.53
CA LEU A 130 -17.42 0.20 5.61
C LEU A 130 -17.10 -0.38 7.00
N GLY A 131 -16.79 0.47 7.98
CA GLY A 131 -16.54 0.09 9.37
C GLY A 131 -15.10 -0.38 9.65
N LEU A 132 -14.18 -0.22 8.70
CA LEU A 132 -12.77 -0.50 8.94
C LEU A 132 -12.13 0.58 9.81
N LYS A 133 -11.20 0.16 10.67
CA LYS A 133 -10.25 1.07 11.30
C LYS A 133 -9.20 1.46 10.26
N VAL A 134 -8.97 2.76 10.12
CA VAL A 134 -8.05 3.32 9.14
C VAL A 134 -7.01 4.17 9.84
N ILE A 135 -5.75 3.99 9.44
CA ILE A 135 -4.64 4.85 9.75
C ILE A 135 -4.34 5.64 8.48
N PHE A 136 -4.57 6.94 8.51
CA PHE A 136 -4.31 7.84 7.38
C PHE A 136 -3.03 8.62 7.65
N VAL A 137 -2.09 8.56 6.71
CA VAL A 137 -0.74 9.16 6.83
C VAL A 137 -0.35 9.95 5.60
#